data_AF-A0A2V7S3F6-F1
#
_entry.id   AF-A0A2V7S3F6-F1
#
_cell.length_a   1.000
_cell.length_b   1.000
_cell.length_c   1.000
_cell.angle_alpha   90.00
_cell.angle_beta   90.00
_cell.angle_gamma   90.00
#
_symmetry.space_group_name_H-M   'P 1'
#
loop_
_entity.id
_entity.type
_entity.pdbx_description
1 polymer ?
#
loop_
_entity_poly.entity_id
_entity_poly.type
_entity_poly.pdbx_seq_one_letter_code
_entity_poly.pdbx_strand_id
1 'polypeptide(L)' 'MIDRRKVQRLLGETIRDIGILIVVFGPLDAFFQKERPSFLLLALVVAFGLLFIAVGIILEAEE' A
#
# COMPACT_ATOMS: atom_id res chain seq x y z
N MET A 1 17.54 24.39 4.71
CA MET A 1 17.52 23.20 5.59
C MET A 1 16.27 22.42 5.24
N ILE A 2 16.39 21.11 4.99
CA ILE A 2 15.24 20.24 4.70
C ILE A 2 14.46 20.03 6.00
N ASP A 3 13.16 20.31 5.99
CA ASP A 3 12.27 20.00 7.11
C ASP A 3 12.00 18.49 7.13
N ARG A 4 12.69 17.78 8.01
CA ARG A 4 12.62 16.33 8.16
C ARG A 4 11.20 15.84 8.46
N ARG A 5 10.38 16.66 9.13
CA ARG A 5 8.99 16.32 9.48
C ARG A 5 8.11 16.33 8.24
N LYS A 6 8.27 17.37 7.42
CA LYS A 6 7.56 17.46 6.14
C LYS A 6 7.94 16.31 5.20
N VAL A 7 9.19 15.88 5.22
CA VAL A 7 9.65 14.70 4.46
C VAL A 7 9.03 13.40 4.99
N GLN A 8 8.99 13.17 6.30
CA GLN A 8 8.37 11.98 6.88
C GLN A 8 6.87 11.90 6.55
N ARG A 9 6.15 13.03 6.66
CA ARG A 9 4.74 13.10 6.30
C ARG A 9 4.49 12.76 4.83
N LEU A 10 5.26 13.36 3.92
CA LEU A 10 5.17 13.06 2.48
C LEU A 10 5.51 11.61 2.15
N LEU A 11 6.48 11.03 2.86
CA LEU A 11 6.81 9.61 2.73
C LEU A 11 5.67 8.72 3.23
N GLY A 12 5.08 9.04 4.39
CA GLY A 12 3.92 8.32 4.93
C GLY A 12 2.74 8.33 3.97
N GLU A 13 2.39 9.51 3.45
CA GLU A 13 1.34 9.68 2.43
C GLU A 13 1.62 8.85 1.17
N THR A 14 2.85 8.92 0.66
CA THR A 14 3.25 8.18 -0.54
C THR A 14 3.19 6.66 -0.32
N ILE A 15 3.67 6.17 0.82
CA ILE A 15 3.66 4.74 1.17
C ILE A 15 2.21 4.25 1.32
N ARG A 16 1.35 5.04 1.97
CA ARG A 16 -0.08 4.75 2.11
C ARG A 16 -0.76 4.63 0.76
N ASP A 17 -0.51 5.59 -0.13
CA ASP A 17 -1.13 5.63 -1.46
C ASP A 17 -0.69 4.43 -2.31
N ILE A 18 0.59 4.05 -2.26
CA ILE A 18 1.07 2.80 -2.89
C ILE A 18 0.33 1.59 -2.33
N GLY A 19 0.16 1.51 -1.01
CA GLY A 19 -0.60 0.44 -0.37
C GLY A 19 -2.05 0.36 -0.86
N ILE A 20 -2.73 1.50 -0.97
CA ILE A 20 -4.09 1.59 -1.52
C ILE A 20 -4.13 1.09 -2.97
N LEU A 21 -3.19 1.54 -3.80
CA LEU A 21 -3.10 1.09 -5.19
C LEU A 21 -2.94 -0.43 -5.27
N ILE A 22 -2.10 -1.04 -4.44
CA ILE A 22 -1.92 -2.50 -4.41
C ILE A 22 -3.22 -3.21 -3.99
N VAL A 23 -3.90 -2.75 -2.94
CA VAL A 23 -5.13 -3.38 -2.42
C VAL A 23 -6.29 -3.25 -3.39
N VAL A 24 -6.38 -2.17 -4.16
CA VAL A 24 -7.44 -1.95 -5.14
C VAL A 24 -7.12 -2.63 -6.46
N PHE A 25 -5.95 -2.36 -7.03
CA PHE A 25 -5.61 -2.81 -8.37
C PHE A 25 -5.11 -4.26 -8.41
N GLY A 26 -4.49 -4.79 -7.36
CA GLY A 26 -4.05 -6.19 -7.33
C GLY A 26 -5.22 -7.17 -7.50
N PRO A 27 -6.28 -7.08 -6.68
CA PRO A 27 -7.49 -7.87 -6.86
C PRO A 27 -8.21 -7.59 -8.18
N LEU A 28 -8.30 -6.31 -8.57
CA LEU A 28 -8.97 -5.93 -9.80
C LEU A 28 -8.27 -6.53 -11.03
N ASP A 29 -6.95 -6.50 -11.10
CA ASP A 29 -6.17 -7.13 -12.17
C ASP A 29 -6.40 -8.64 -12.20
N ALA A 30 -6.38 -9.30 -11.03
CA ALA A 30 -6.68 -10.73 -10.92
C ALA A 30 -8.09 -11.11 -11.42
N PHE A 31 -9.07 -10.21 -11.36
CA PHE A 31 -10.41 -10.45 -11.93
C PHE A 31 -10.41 -10.44 -13.46
N PHE A 32 -9.53 -9.67 -14.09
CA PHE A 32 -9.45 -9.56 -15.55
C PHE A 32 -8.42 -10.51 -16.19
N GLN A 33 -7.63 -11.22 -15.38
CA GLN A 33 -6.69 -12.22 -15.88
C GLN A 33 -7.41 -13.46 -16.41
N LYS A 34 -6.91 -13.98 -17.54
CA LYS A 34 -7.45 -15.18 -18.22
C LYS A 34 -7.28 -16.45 -17.37
N GLU A 35 -6.19 -16.52 -16.61
CA GLU A 35 -5.93 -17.56 -15.63
C GLU A 35 -6.15 -16.98 -14.24
N ARG A 36 -6.93 -17.67 -13.40
CA ARG A 36 -7.20 -17.19 -12.05
C ARG A 36 -5.94 -17.38 -11.20
N PRO A 37 -5.37 -16.30 -10.63
CA PRO A 37 -4.24 -16.45 -9.71
C PRO A 37 -4.69 -17.23 -8.47
N SER A 38 -3.73 -17.90 -7.83
CA SER A 38 -3.97 -18.60 -6.57
C SER A 38 -4.54 -17.65 -5.52
N PHE A 39 -5.59 -18.09 -4.83
CA PHE A 39 -6.17 -17.32 -3.72
C PHE A 39 -5.12 -16.94 -2.67
N LEU A 40 -4.16 -17.81 -2.41
CA LEU A 40 -3.08 -17.56 -1.46
C LEU A 40 -2.17 -16.41 -1.92
N LEU A 41 -1.88 -16.35 -3.22
CA LEU A 41 -1.10 -15.25 -3.80
C LEU A 41 -1.86 -13.93 -3.72
N LEU A 42 -3.17 -13.95 -4.01
CA LEU A 42 -4.02 -12.77 -3.88
C LEU A 42 -4.08 -12.26 -2.43
N ALA A 43 -4.25 -13.17 -1.47
CA ALA A 43 -4.29 -12.85 -0.06
C ALA A 43 -2.96 -12.23 0.43
N LEU A 44 -1.82 -12.73 -0.05
CA LEU A 44 -0.51 -12.15 0.26
C LEU A 44 -0.37 -10.73 -0.31
N VAL A 45 -0.81 -10.50 -1.55
CA VAL A 45 -0.77 -9.16 -2.16
C VAL A 45 -1.61 -8.17 -1.36
N VAL A 46 -2.83 -8.55 -0.97
CA VAL A 46 -3.71 -7.71 -0.15
C VAL A 46 -3.08 -7.45 1.23
N ALA A 47 -2.56 -8.48 1.89
CA ALA A 47 -1.90 -8.34 3.19
C ALA A 47 -0.70 -7.38 3.13
N PHE A 48 0.10 -7.46 2.06
CA PHE A 48 1.24 -6.57 1.87
C PHE A 48 0.81 -5.12 1.61
N GLY A 49 -0.23 -4.91 0.79
CA GLY A 49 -0.80 -3.59 0.58
C GLY A 49 -1.37 -2.97 1.86
N LEU A 50 -2.06 -3.76 2.69
CA LEU A 50 -2.55 -3.33 4.01
C LEU A 50 -1.39 -2.96 4.96
N LEU A 51 -0.28 -3.70 4.91
CA LEU A 51 0.91 -3.38 5.70
C LEU A 51 1.51 -2.04 5.28
N PHE A 52 1.58 -1.74 3.99
CA PHE A 52 1.99 -0.41 3.50
C PHE A 52 1.04 0.70 3.94
N ILE A 53 -0.28 0.48 3.87
CA ILE A 53 -1.24 1.46 4.40
C ILE A 53 -0.99 1.73 5.87
N ALA A 54 -0.83 0.68 6.69
CA ALA A 54 -0.57 0.82 8.12
C ALA A 54 0.75 1.56 8.41
N VAL A 55 1.84 1.21 7.71
CA VAL A 55 3.13 1.89 7.85
C VAL A 55 3.02 3.36 7.43
N GLY A 56 2.34 3.65 6.33
CA GLY A 56 2.12 5.02 5.86
C GLY A 56 1.36 5.87 6.88
N ILE A 57 0.30 5.31 7.47
CA ILE A 57 -0.48 5.97 8.54
C ILE A 57 0.38 6.21 9.78
N ILE A 58 1.19 5.23 10.21
CA ILE A 58 2.06 5.40 11.38
C ILE A 58 3.09 6.51 11.15
N LEU A 59 3.73 6.53 9.97
CA LEU A 59 4.69 7.57 9.60
C LEU A 59 4.07 8.97 9.47
N GLU A 60 2.80 9.04 9.07
CA GLU A 60 2.03 10.28 9.05
C GLU A 60 1.61 10.72 10.47
N ALA A 61 1.32 9.76 11.36
CA ALA A 61 0.80 9.98 12.71
C ALA A 61 1.88 10.22 13.78
N GLU A 62 3.16 9.95 13.50
CA GLU A 62 4.31 10.33 14.34
C GLU A 62 4.57 11.86 14.35
N GLU A 63 3.50 12.67 14.33
CA GLU A 63 3.49 14.14 14.50
C GLU A 63 4.05 14.60 15.86
#